data_AF-A0A7V2SVL2-F1
#
_entry.id   AF-A0A7V2SVL2-F1
#
_cell.length_a   1.000
_cell.length_b   1.000
_cell.length_c   1.000
_cell.angle_alpha   90.00
_cell.angle_beta   90.00
_cell.angle_gamma   90.00
#
_symmetry.space_group_name_H-M   'P 1'
#
loop_
_entity.id
_entity.type
_entity.pdbx_description
1 polymer ?
#
loop_
_entity_poly.entity_id
_entity_poly.type
_entity_poly.pdbx_seq_one_letter_code
_entity_poly.pdbx_strand_id
1 'polypeptide(L)'
;MFHSKDITMMERALILARKSLERGEFPVGCVIVRGSEVLGEGHRTGSKGQAANELDHAEIMALRACYEKINEWPGRLGPLTCYTTLEPCLMCLGALLINGVRRIVFGYEDVMGGACGIDLSKKITWMPLDEMPKGLTMGYIYDGNEIEFVGGLLRERCLELFIEFYKMPESSYLDGTLLKEYTLRQAKDV
;
A
#
# COMPACT_ATOMS: atom_id res chain seq x y z
N MET A 1 8.77 -14.84 2.07
CA MET A 1 10.22 -14.71 1.72
C MET A 1 10.36 -13.67 0.61
N PHE A 2 11.50 -12.98 0.47
CA PHE A 2 11.72 -12.06 -0.66
C PHE A 2 12.21 -12.81 -1.90
N HIS A 3 11.75 -12.38 -3.07
CA HIS A 3 12.24 -12.82 -4.37
C HIS A 3 13.12 -11.75 -5.01
N SER A 4 14.00 -12.14 -5.95
CA SER A 4 14.87 -11.19 -6.67
C SER A 4 14.09 -10.07 -7.36
N LYS A 5 12.90 -10.36 -7.88
CA LYS A 5 12.01 -9.39 -8.51
C LYS A 5 11.41 -8.39 -7.53
N ASP A 6 11.30 -8.76 -6.24
CA ASP A 6 10.70 -7.89 -5.24
C ASP A 6 11.53 -6.61 -5.08
N ILE A 7 12.87 -6.73 -5.10
CA ILE A 7 13.79 -5.59 -5.03
C ILE A 7 13.54 -4.63 -6.19
N THR A 8 13.52 -5.13 -7.44
CA THR A 8 13.31 -4.28 -8.63
C THR A 8 11.98 -3.53 -8.59
N MET A 9 10.90 -4.18 -8.13
CA MET A 9 9.59 -3.53 -8.05
C MET A 9 9.50 -2.55 -6.89
N MET A 10 10.14 -2.84 -5.74
CA MET A 10 10.24 -1.90 -4.65
C MET A 10 11.10 -0.67 -5.01
N GLU A 11 12.16 -0.84 -5.80
CA GLU A 11 12.93 0.28 -6.32
C GLU A 11 12.11 1.19 -7.23
N ARG A 12 11.24 0.61 -8.06
CA ARG A 12 10.26 1.40 -8.82
C ARG A 12 9.27 2.14 -7.91
N ALA A 13 8.77 1.49 -6.86
CA ALA A 13 7.91 2.12 -5.88
C ALA A 13 8.61 3.28 -5.14
N LEU A 14 9.91 3.15 -4.83
CA LEU A 14 10.73 4.21 -4.24
C LEU A 14 10.88 5.43 -5.18
N ILE A 15 11.04 5.20 -6.49
CA ILE A 15 11.06 6.29 -7.48
C ILE A 15 9.73 7.05 -7.49
N LEU A 16 8.60 6.34 -7.39
CA LEU A 16 7.27 6.93 -7.30
C LEU A 16 7.07 7.71 -5.99
N ALA A 17 7.52 7.17 -4.87
CA ALA A 17 7.49 7.83 -3.56
C ALA A 17 8.32 9.13 -3.55
N ARG A 18 9.50 9.13 -4.20
CA ARG A 18 10.33 10.32 -4.39
C ARG A 18 9.59 11.42 -5.17
N LYS A 19 8.79 11.06 -6.19
CA LYS A 19 7.97 12.04 -6.91
C LYS A 19 6.93 12.71 -6.02
N SER A 20 6.33 11.97 -5.07
CA SER A 20 5.44 12.57 -4.07
C SER A 20 6.20 13.52 -3.16
N LEU A 21 7.36 13.10 -2.65
CA LEU A 21 8.20 13.92 -1.79
C LEU A 21 8.62 15.25 -2.44
N GLU A 22 9.08 15.21 -3.69
CA GLU A 22 9.47 16.40 -4.47
C GLU A 22 8.31 17.39 -4.67
N ARG A 23 7.06 16.92 -4.59
CA ARG A 23 5.84 17.74 -4.63
C ARG A 23 5.38 18.21 -3.25
N GLY A 24 6.07 17.79 -2.19
CA GLY A 24 5.69 18.00 -0.79
C GLY A 24 4.46 17.19 -0.37
N GLU A 25 4.17 16.09 -1.08
CA GLU A 25 3.14 15.12 -0.72
C GLU A 25 3.74 14.03 0.17
N PHE A 26 2.91 13.36 0.98
CA PHE A 26 3.38 12.26 1.83
C PHE A 26 4.03 11.15 0.97
N PRO A 27 5.26 10.68 1.26
CA PRO A 27 6.12 10.05 0.27
C PRO A 27 5.86 8.54 0.12
N VAL A 28 4.69 8.18 -0.43
CA VAL A 28 4.30 6.78 -0.68
C VAL A 28 4.22 6.51 -2.17
N GLY A 29 4.78 5.39 -2.61
CA GLY A 29 4.72 4.89 -3.98
C GLY A 29 4.29 3.43 -4.02
N CYS A 30 3.62 3.03 -5.09
CA CYS A 30 3.04 1.70 -5.25
C CYS A 30 3.14 1.20 -6.69
N VAL A 31 3.41 -0.11 -6.85
CA VAL A 31 3.43 -0.82 -8.12
C VAL A 31 2.63 -2.11 -8.00
N ILE A 32 1.71 -2.34 -8.93
CA ILE A 32 0.91 -3.57 -9.02
C ILE A 32 1.32 -4.35 -10.26
N VAL A 33 1.60 -5.64 -10.09
CA VAL A 33 2.09 -6.51 -11.15
C VAL A 33 1.33 -7.83 -11.26
N ARG A 34 1.38 -8.40 -12.46
CA ARG A 34 1.08 -9.81 -12.74
C ARG A 34 2.35 -10.50 -13.22
N GLY A 35 2.94 -11.36 -12.39
CA GLY A 35 4.25 -11.94 -12.69
C GLY A 35 5.33 -10.86 -12.79
N SER A 36 5.82 -10.59 -14.00
CA SER A 36 6.76 -9.48 -14.29
C SER A 36 6.10 -8.29 -15.00
N GLU A 37 4.84 -8.41 -15.39
CA GLU A 37 4.14 -7.34 -16.09
C GLU A 37 3.62 -6.31 -15.09
N VAL A 38 4.05 -5.06 -15.23
CA VAL A 38 3.48 -3.94 -14.48
C VAL A 38 2.11 -3.60 -15.04
N LEU A 39 1.07 -3.69 -14.20
CA LEU A 39 -0.31 -3.36 -14.56
C LEU A 39 -0.66 -1.92 -14.19
N GLY A 40 -0.12 -1.42 -13.08
CA GLY A 40 -0.37 -0.06 -12.61
C GLY A 40 0.72 0.44 -11.68
N GLU A 41 0.96 1.74 -11.73
CA GLU A 41 1.92 2.47 -10.91
C GLU A 41 1.20 3.68 -10.31
N GLY A 42 1.46 3.97 -9.04
CA GLY A 42 0.81 5.06 -8.32
C GLY A 42 1.73 5.69 -7.28
N HIS A 43 1.48 6.96 -6.98
CA HIS A 43 2.14 7.66 -5.89
C HIS A 43 1.11 8.53 -5.17
N ARG A 44 1.35 8.82 -3.90
CA ARG A 44 0.44 9.60 -3.06
C ARG A 44 0.31 11.04 -3.57
N THR A 45 -0.92 11.54 -3.62
CA THR A 45 -1.25 12.92 -3.97
C THR A 45 -2.38 13.44 -3.10
N GLY A 46 -2.47 14.73 -2.81
CA GLY A 46 -3.55 15.32 -2.00
C GLY A 46 -3.31 15.30 -0.50
N SER A 47 -2.07 15.16 -0.01
CA SER A 47 -1.70 15.39 1.39
C SER A 47 -1.69 16.88 1.74
N LYS A 48 -1.68 17.75 0.72
CA LYS A 48 -1.71 19.21 0.84
C LYS A 48 -2.55 19.86 -0.27
N GLY A 49 -2.74 21.16 -0.16
CA GLY A 49 -3.45 21.98 -1.15
C GLY A 49 -4.96 22.10 -0.91
N GLN A 50 -5.65 22.84 -1.77
CA GLN A 50 -7.07 23.18 -1.60
C GLN A 50 -8.02 21.96 -1.67
N ALA A 51 -7.59 20.87 -2.32
CA ALA A 51 -8.32 19.62 -2.44
C ALA A 51 -7.63 18.47 -1.69
N ALA A 52 -6.98 18.79 -0.55
CA ALA A 52 -6.35 17.78 0.30
C ALA A 52 -7.37 16.72 0.73
N ASN A 53 -6.99 15.45 0.65
CA ASN A 53 -7.83 14.29 0.95
C ASN A 53 -6.99 13.07 1.37
N GLU A 54 -7.65 12.11 1.99
CA GLU A 54 -7.07 10.83 2.41
C GLU A 54 -7.50 9.64 1.55
N LEU A 55 -7.99 9.91 0.34
CA LEU A 55 -8.45 8.87 -0.60
C LEU A 55 -7.39 8.54 -1.64
N ASP A 56 -6.64 9.55 -2.09
CA ASP A 56 -5.67 9.44 -3.18
C ASP A 56 -4.31 8.88 -2.70
N HIS A 57 -4.37 7.75 -2.00
CA HIS A 57 -3.21 6.95 -1.57
C HIS A 57 -2.57 6.24 -2.76
N ALA A 58 -1.28 5.91 -2.63
CA ALA A 58 -0.49 5.37 -3.73
C ALA A 58 -1.07 4.08 -4.31
N GLU A 59 -1.60 3.21 -3.46
CA GLU A 59 -2.22 1.93 -3.83
C GLU A 59 -3.54 2.13 -4.57
N ILE A 60 -4.33 3.14 -4.18
CA ILE A 60 -5.55 3.51 -4.89
C ILE A 60 -5.20 4.08 -6.27
N MET A 61 -4.17 4.91 -6.35
CA MET A 61 -3.71 5.47 -7.63
C MET A 61 -3.18 4.36 -8.55
N ALA A 62 -2.42 3.40 -8.01
CA ALA A 62 -1.93 2.26 -8.78
C ALA A 62 -3.08 1.38 -9.29
N LEU A 63 -4.13 1.16 -8.49
CA LEU A 63 -5.33 0.45 -8.92
C LEU A 63 -6.07 1.20 -10.03
N ARG A 64 -6.24 2.53 -9.91
CA ARG A 64 -6.82 3.36 -10.99
C ARG A 64 -6.03 3.19 -12.29
N ALA A 65 -4.71 3.25 -12.22
CA ALA A 65 -3.84 3.01 -13.37
C ALA A 65 -3.98 1.59 -13.96
N CYS A 66 -4.19 0.57 -13.12
CA CYS A 66 -4.51 -0.78 -13.59
C CYS A 66 -5.78 -0.77 -14.45
N TYR A 67 -6.88 -0.17 -13.95
CA TYR A 67 -8.14 -0.10 -14.68
C TYR A 67 -8.00 0.61 -16.03
N GLU A 68 -7.27 1.72 -16.07
CA GLU A 68 -6.99 2.47 -17.30
C GLU A 68 -6.21 1.63 -18.32
N LYS A 69 -5.26 0.81 -17.85
CA LYS A 69 -4.46 -0.06 -18.73
C LYS A 69 -5.24 -1.23 -19.29
N ILE A 70 -6.01 -1.93 -18.45
CA ILE A 70 -6.62 -3.23 -18.82
C ILE A 70 -8.06 -3.10 -19.34
N ASN A 71 -8.75 -1.99 -19.07
CA ASN A 71 -10.16 -1.76 -19.43
C ASN A 71 -11.13 -2.85 -18.92
N GLU A 72 -10.78 -3.50 -17.81
CA GLU A 72 -11.55 -4.54 -17.15
C GLU A 72 -11.23 -4.56 -15.64
N TRP A 73 -11.88 -5.45 -14.89
CA TRP A 73 -11.60 -5.63 -13.46
C TRP A 73 -10.32 -6.47 -13.25
N PRO A 74 -9.28 -5.96 -12.56
CA PRO A 74 -7.98 -6.65 -12.41
C PRO A 74 -8.06 -8.02 -11.75
N GLY A 75 -9.08 -8.26 -10.92
CA GLY A 75 -9.23 -9.53 -10.22
C GLY A 75 -9.45 -10.74 -11.13
N ARG A 76 -9.82 -10.54 -12.40
CA ARG A 76 -9.87 -11.61 -13.41
C ARG A 76 -8.49 -12.10 -13.86
N LEU A 77 -7.46 -11.30 -13.65
CA LEU A 77 -6.09 -11.56 -14.13
C LEU A 77 -5.22 -12.33 -13.13
N GLY A 78 -5.74 -12.58 -11.91
CA GLY A 78 -4.96 -12.95 -10.72
C GLY A 78 -4.16 -14.26 -10.78
N PRO A 79 -3.28 -14.48 -9.79
CA PRO A 79 -3.02 -13.64 -8.62
C PRO A 79 -2.06 -12.46 -8.91
N LEU A 80 -2.38 -11.28 -8.36
CA LEU A 80 -1.56 -10.07 -8.49
C LEU A 80 -0.66 -9.85 -7.26
N THR A 81 0.45 -9.15 -7.45
CA THR A 81 1.35 -8.69 -6.37
C THR A 81 1.38 -7.17 -6.30
N CYS A 82 1.29 -6.63 -5.09
CA CYS A 82 1.45 -5.21 -4.79
C CYS A 82 2.79 -4.98 -4.08
N TYR A 83 3.53 -3.97 -4.54
CA TYR A 83 4.73 -3.46 -3.88
C TYR A 83 4.46 -2.01 -3.47
N THR A 84 4.50 -1.70 -2.17
CA THR A 84 4.24 -0.34 -1.65
C THR A 84 5.32 0.08 -0.64
N THR A 85 5.73 1.35 -0.66
CA THR A 85 6.83 1.82 0.19
C THR A 85 6.45 1.95 1.67
N LEU A 86 5.16 2.01 1.98
CA LEU A 86 4.59 2.01 3.33
C LEU A 86 3.58 0.87 3.45
N GLU A 87 3.50 0.24 4.61
CA GLU A 87 2.46 -0.75 4.92
C GLU A 87 1.06 -0.16 4.63
N PRO A 88 0.23 -0.84 3.83
CA PRO A 88 -1.07 -0.30 3.44
C PRO A 88 -2.02 -0.21 4.63
N CYS A 89 -2.76 0.91 4.70
CA CYS A 89 -3.84 1.06 5.65
C CYS A 89 -5.05 0.17 5.31
N LEU A 90 -6.05 0.13 6.20
CA LEU A 90 -7.25 -0.71 6.02
C LEU A 90 -8.02 -0.44 4.71
N MET A 91 -8.11 0.83 4.29
CA MET A 91 -8.74 1.22 3.03
C MET A 91 -8.01 0.59 1.84
N CYS A 92 -6.69 0.81 1.77
CA CYS A 92 -5.86 0.30 0.69
C CYS A 92 -5.85 -1.23 0.67
N LEU A 93 -5.74 -1.87 1.84
CA LEU A 93 -5.79 -3.33 1.94
C LEU A 93 -7.10 -3.87 1.37
N GLY A 94 -8.26 -3.34 1.81
CA GLY A 94 -9.55 -3.75 1.27
C GLY A 94 -9.64 -3.60 -0.25
N ALA A 95 -9.21 -2.44 -0.77
CA ALA A 95 -9.18 -2.18 -2.20
C ALA A 95 -8.28 -3.18 -2.97
N LEU A 96 -7.08 -3.47 -2.47
CA LEU A 96 -6.15 -4.43 -3.08
C LEU A 96 -6.75 -5.83 -3.13
N LEU A 97 -7.34 -6.30 -2.02
CA LEU A 97 -7.94 -7.64 -1.94
C LEU A 97 -9.14 -7.79 -2.89
N ILE A 98 -10.01 -6.77 -2.94
CA ILE A 98 -11.14 -6.67 -3.89
C ILE A 98 -10.65 -6.71 -5.34
N ASN A 99 -9.41 -6.30 -5.63
CA ASN A 99 -8.86 -6.27 -6.97
C ASN A 99 -7.92 -7.46 -7.29
N GLY A 100 -7.99 -8.53 -6.51
CA GLY A 100 -7.28 -9.78 -6.82
C GLY A 100 -5.80 -9.79 -6.45
N VAL A 101 -5.34 -8.81 -5.67
CA VAL A 101 -4.01 -8.85 -5.05
C VAL A 101 -4.02 -9.89 -3.94
N ARG A 102 -3.06 -10.83 -3.99
CA ARG A 102 -2.89 -11.89 -2.98
C ARG A 102 -1.51 -11.89 -2.35
N ARG A 103 -0.58 -11.12 -2.90
CA ARG A 103 0.73 -10.89 -2.31
C ARG A 103 0.95 -9.39 -2.14
N ILE A 104 1.25 -8.96 -0.93
CA ILE A 104 1.53 -7.57 -0.59
C ILE A 104 2.91 -7.51 0.04
N VAL A 105 3.81 -6.81 -0.64
CA VAL A 105 5.18 -6.58 -0.20
C VAL A 105 5.32 -5.11 0.16
N PHE A 106 5.71 -4.81 1.39
CA PHE A 106 5.86 -3.43 1.84
C PHE A 106 7.25 -3.14 2.40
N GLY A 107 7.65 -1.87 2.27
CA GLY A 107 8.97 -1.41 2.68
C GLY A 107 9.04 -1.04 4.15
N TYR A 108 8.40 0.08 4.52
CA TYR A 108 8.34 0.58 5.88
C TYR A 108 7.01 0.21 6.54
N GLU A 109 7.03 -0.20 7.80
CA GLU A 109 5.85 -0.47 8.61
C GLU A 109 5.09 0.83 8.96
N ASP A 110 3.75 0.74 9.05
CA ASP A 110 2.92 1.84 9.52
C ASP A 110 2.41 1.53 10.93
N VAL A 111 3.14 2.03 11.93
CA VAL A 111 2.82 1.81 13.36
C VAL A 111 1.53 2.50 13.83
N MET A 112 0.92 3.35 13.01
CA MET A 112 -0.29 4.09 13.33
C MET A 112 -1.53 3.46 12.66
N GLY A 113 -1.39 3.04 11.40
CA GLY A 113 -2.54 2.67 10.55
C GLY A 113 -2.36 1.42 9.69
N GLY A 114 -1.23 0.72 9.80
CA GLY A 114 -0.93 -0.49 9.00
C GLY A 114 -1.93 -1.61 9.26
N ALA A 115 -2.39 -2.25 8.19
CA ALA A 115 -3.44 -3.28 8.25
C ALA A 115 -2.94 -4.69 7.87
N CYS A 116 -1.66 -4.90 7.57
CA CYS A 116 -1.15 -6.21 7.15
C CYS A 116 -1.07 -7.24 8.29
N GLY A 117 -1.44 -6.86 9.52
CA GLY A 117 -1.66 -7.77 10.64
C GLY A 117 -3.12 -8.17 10.89
N ILE A 118 -4.06 -7.77 10.03
CA ILE A 118 -5.49 -8.04 10.25
C ILE A 118 -5.80 -9.55 10.18
N ASP A 119 -6.55 -10.03 11.15
CA ASP A 119 -7.02 -11.42 11.20
C ASP A 119 -8.26 -11.59 10.32
N LEU A 120 -8.04 -12.06 9.09
CA LEU A 120 -9.10 -12.25 8.09
C LEU A 120 -10.00 -13.48 8.37
N SER A 121 -9.66 -14.31 9.35
CA SER A 121 -10.51 -15.45 9.76
C SER A 121 -11.70 -15.01 10.61
N LYS A 122 -11.67 -13.79 11.15
CA LYS A 122 -12.75 -13.22 11.95
C LYS A 122 -13.86 -12.63 11.07
N LYS A 123 -15.04 -12.41 11.66
CA LYS A 123 -16.20 -11.82 10.98
C LYS A 123 -15.87 -10.43 10.43
N ILE A 124 -15.49 -10.36 9.15
CA ILE A 124 -15.41 -9.08 8.39
C ILE A 124 -16.78 -8.73 7.83
N THR A 125 -17.59 -9.75 7.53
CA THR A 125 -18.98 -9.61 7.10
C THR A 125 -19.93 -9.68 8.28
N TRP A 126 -21.01 -8.88 8.23
CA TRP A 126 -22.09 -8.94 9.22
C TRP A 126 -22.79 -10.31 9.21
N MET A 127 -22.91 -10.93 8.02
CA MET A 127 -23.46 -12.27 7.86
C MET A 127 -22.42 -13.32 8.25
N PRO A 128 -22.80 -14.39 8.97
CA PRO A 128 -21.90 -15.48 9.31
C PRO A 128 -21.32 -16.16 8.06
N LEU A 129 -20.01 -16.45 8.07
CA LEU A 129 -19.31 -17.05 6.92
C LEU A 129 -19.83 -18.46 6.59
N ASP A 130 -20.27 -19.20 7.61
CA ASP A 130 -20.89 -20.52 7.51
C ASP A 130 -22.31 -20.47 6.92
N GLU A 131 -22.97 -19.32 6.99
CA GLU A 131 -24.27 -19.06 6.36
C GLU A 131 -24.13 -18.43 4.96
N MET A 132 -22.92 -18.07 4.53
CA MET A 132 -22.67 -17.49 3.21
C MET A 132 -22.79 -18.55 2.11
N PRO A 133 -23.63 -18.30 1.08
CA PRO A 133 -23.70 -19.20 -0.06
C PRO A 133 -22.33 -19.28 -0.77
N LYS A 134 -21.74 -20.48 -0.78
CA LYS A 134 -20.47 -20.74 -1.47
C LYS A 134 -20.61 -20.47 -2.96
N GLY A 135 -19.65 -19.76 -3.55
CA GLY A 135 -19.63 -19.44 -4.99
C GLY A 135 -20.54 -18.30 -5.45
N LEU A 136 -21.35 -17.69 -4.57
CA LEU A 136 -22.21 -16.53 -4.90
C LEU A 136 -21.79 -15.24 -4.18
N THR A 137 -20.76 -15.32 -3.36
CA THR A 137 -20.28 -14.22 -2.54
C THR A 137 -18.93 -13.75 -3.05
N MET A 138 -18.46 -12.61 -2.52
CA MET A 138 -17.04 -12.26 -2.60
C MET A 138 -16.17 -13.16 -1.71
N GLY A 139 -16.54 -14.44 -1.61
CA GLY A 139 -15.88 -15.46 -0.82
C GLY A 139 -14.41 -15.55 -1.16
N TYR A 140 -13.96 -15.31 -2.40
CA TYR A 140 -12.51 -15.28 -2.66
C TYR A 140 -11.73 -14.22 -1.84
N ILE A 141 -12.38 -13.20 -1.27
CA ILE A 141 -11.80 -12.23 -0.33
C ILE A 141 -11.87 -12.74 1.11
N TYR A 142 -12.93 -13.49 1.45
CA TYR A 142 -13.31 -13.86 2.83
C TYR A 142 -13.15 -15.36 3.16
N ASP A 143 -12.88 -16.21 2.17
CA ASP A 143 -12.94 -17.68 2.19
C ASP A 143 -11.53 -18.26 2.16
N GLY A 144 -10.67 -17.71 3.02
CA GLY A 144 -9.37 -18.31 3.34
C GLY A 144 -8.37 -18.42 2.17
N ASN A 145 -8.53 -17.66 1.09
CA ASN A 145 -7.44 -17.51 0.13
C ASN A 145 -6.23 -16.95 0.88
N GLU A 146 -5.13 -17.71 0.88
CA GLU A 146 -3.90 -17.30 1.56
C GLU A 146 -3.43 -15.97 0.95
N ILE A 147 -3.42 -14.93 1.79
CA ILE A 147 -2.85 -13.64 1.47
C ILE A 147 -1.47 -13.62 2.10
N GLU A 148 -0.46 -13.37 1.28
CA GLU A 148 0.92 -13.28 1.74
C GLU A 148 1.28 -11.82 1.99
N PHE A 149 1.56 -11.49 3.25
CA PHE A 149 2.15 -10.22 3.64
C PHE A 149 3.65 -10.39 3.85
N VAL A 150 4.45 -9.53 3.22
CA VAL A 150 5.91 -9.52 3.41
C VAL A 150 6.38 -8.09 3.65
N GLY A 151 6.72 -7.79 4.90
CA GLY A 151 7.20 -6.48 5.33
C GLY A 151 8.71 -6.36 5.36
N GLY A 152 9.19 -5.11 5.36
CA GLY A 152 10.60 -4.76 5.62
C GLY A 152 11.50 -4.73 4.39
N LEU A 153 10.96 -4.78 3.17
CA LEU A 153 11.79 -4.79 1.96
C LEU A 153 12.39 -3.42 1.67
N LEU A 154 13.72 -3.31 1.66
CA LEU A 154 14.41 -2.02 1.50
C LEU A 154 13.92 -0.98 2.53
N ARG A 155 13.57 -1.44 3.73
CA ARG A 155 12.96 -0.63 4.80
C ARG A 155 13.69 0.70 5.04
N GLU A 156 15.02 0.65 5.20
CA GLU A 156 15.82 1.85 5.47
C GLU A 156 15.68 2.92 4.39
N ARG A 157 15.68 2.51 3.11
CA ARG A 157 15.48 3.44 1.98
C ARG A 157 14.09 4.03 1.95
N CYS A 158 13.08 3.27 2.39
CA CYS A 158 11.72 3.78 2.53
C CYS A 158 11.65 4.78 3.69
N LEU A 159 12.19 4.42 4.86
CA LEU A 159 12.26 5.26 6.06
C LEU A 159 12.93 6.62 5.79
N GLU A 160 14.03 6.63 5.04
CA GLU A 160 14.74 7.86 4.65
C GLU A 160 13.81 8.90 3.99
N LEU A 161 12.88 8.47 3.14
CA LEU A 161 11.91 9.37 2.50
C LEU A 161 10.96 10.01 3.51
N PHE A 162 10.48 9.25 4.50
CA PHE A 162 9.58 9.77 5.52
C PHE A 162 10.31 10.70 6.49
N ILE A 163 11.56 10.39 6.86
CA ILE A 163 12.39 11.30 7.65
C ILE A 163 12.59 12.62 6.91
N GLU A 164 12.94 12.56 5.63
CA GLU A 164 13.12 13.76 4.79
C GLU A 164 11.83 14.58 4.75
N PHE A 165 10.69 13.95 4.45
CA PHE A 165 9.38 14.59 4.44
C PHE A 165 9.03 15.29 5.75
N TYR A 166 9.23 14.63 6.90
CA TYR A 166 8.89 15.20 8.20
C TYR A 166 9.86 16.27 8.69
N LYS A 167 11.08 16.33 8.14
CA LYS A 167 12.07 17.39 8.41
C LYS A 167 11.86 18.63 7.53
N MET A 168 11.05 18.56 6.48
CA MET A 168 10.73 19.74 5.66
C MET A 168 10.00 20.80 6.49
N PRO A 169 10.42 22.09 6.46
CA PRO A 169 9.80 23.15 7.26
C PRO A 169 8.30 23.33 7.01
N GLU A 170 7.84 23.05 5.79
CA GLU A 170 6.45 23.20 5.37
C GLU A 170 5.58 21.98 5.73
N SER A 171 6.17 20.92 6.29
CA SER A 171 5.46 19.67 6.58
C SER A 171 4.80 19.69 7.97
N SER A 172 3.51 19.99 8.00
CA SER A 172 2.64 19.84 9.18
C SER A 172 1.76 18.58 9.14
N TYR A 173 1.95 17.74 8.11
CA TYR A 173 1.12 16.56 7.89
C TYR A 173 1.39 15.52 9.00
N LEU A 174 0.32 15.05 9.64
CA LEU A 174 0.36 14.09 10.76
C LEU A 174 1.18 14.57 11.98
N ASP A 175 1.22 15.87 12.24
CA ASP A 175 1.78 16.42 13.49
C ASP A 175 1.07 15.84 14.74
N GLY A 176 1.87 15.49 15.76
CA GLY A 176 1.37 14.91 17.01
C GLY A 176 0.88 13.46 16.91
N THR A 177 1.11 12.80 15.77
CA THR A 177 0.74 11.38 15.60
C THR A 177 1.90 10.45 15.93
N LEU A 178 1.56 9.19 16.26
CA LEU A 178 2.55 8.15 16.55
C LEU A 178 3.48 7.90 15.36
N LEU A 179 2.97 7.93 14.12
CA LEU A 179 3.78 7.66 12.93
C LEU A 179 4.91 8.68 12.75
N LYS A 180 4.62 9.98 12.92
CA LYS A 180 5.63 11.03 12.81
C LYS A 180 6.69 10.90 13.91
N GLU A 181 6.26 10.75 15.17
CA GLU A 181 7.19 10.59 16.28
C GLU A 181 8.06 9.35 16.14
N TYR A 182 7.47 8.21 15.81
CA TYR A 182 8.16 6.94 15.60
C TYR A 182 9.20 7.04 14.49
N THR A 183 8.85 7.71 13.38
CA THR A 183 9.75 7.92 12.25
C THR A 183 10.93 8.82 12.62
N LEU A 184 10.67 9.97 13.24
CA LEU A 184 11.72 10.93 13.58
C LEU A 184 12.69 10.40 14.65
N ARG A 185 12.23 9.55 15.58
CA ARG A 185 13.11 8.89 16.56
C ARG A 185 14.12 7.92 15.92
N GLN A 186 13.89 7.50 14.70
CA GLN A 186 14.79 6.62 13.94
C GLN A 186 15.70 7.38 13.00
N ALA A 187 15.55 8.71 12.90
CA ALA A 187 16.52 9.52 12.19
C ALA A 187 17.88 9.37 12.89
N LYS A 188 18.86 8.85 12.15
CA LYS A 188 20.25 8.89 12.62
C LYS A 188 20.63 10.36 12.81
N ASP A 189 21.32 10.65 13.90
CA ASP A 189 21.97 11.94 14.08
C ASP A 189 22.94 12.11 12.90
N VAL A 190 22.62 13.01 11.98
CA VAL A 190 23.50 13.47 10.89
C VAL A 190 24.04 14.83 11.31
#